data_AF-A0A2W6NNB3-F1
#
_entry.id   AF-A0A2W6NNB3-F1
#
_cell.length_a   1.000
_cell.length_b   1.000
_cell.length_c   1.000
_cell.angle_alpha   90.00
_cell.angle_beta   90.00
_cell.angle_gamma   90.00
#
_symmetry.space_group_name_H-M   'P 1'
#
loop_
_entity.id
_entity.type
_entity.pdbx_description
1 polymer ?
#
loop_
_entity_poly.entity_id
_entity_poly.type
_entity_poly.pdbx_seq_one_letter_code
_entity_poly.pdbx_strand_id
1 'polypeptide(L)'
;MPNYLNDKKEKSVYLYVCGSDYAAIEFTRNYNPQEVYEEMSINGESLRVIDEDEYIELRIVEFKQVDSTFVDWIKDNLCDYDQLKARDIIEVKQV
;
A
#
# COMPACT_ATOMS: atom_id res chain seq x y z
N MET A 1 -30.89 -19.92 -7.19
CA MET A 1 -30.40 -18.86 -6.28
C MET A 1 -28.91 -19.08 -6.09
N PRO A 2 -28.03 -18.12 -6.41
CA PRO A 2 -26.60 -18.29 -6.17
C PRO A 2 -26.32 -18.21 -4.66
N ASN A 3 -25.45 -19.10 -4.19
CA ASN A 3 -25.04 -19.25 -2.80
C ASN A 3 -24.02 -18.16 -2.43
N TYR A 4 -24.40 -17.20 -1.58
CA TYR A 4 -23.51 -16.17 -1.02
C TYR A 4 -22.70 -16.67 0.20
N LEU A 5 -22.51 -17.98 0.30
CA LEU A 5 -21.88 -18.64 1.45
C LEU A 5 -20.55 -19.24 1.02
N ASN A 6 -19.61 -18.39 0.61
CA ASN A 6 -18.18 -18.71 0.68
C ASN A 6 -17.27 -17.49 0.59
N ASP A 7 -17.65 -16.37 1.23
CA ASP A 7 -16.68 -15.28 1.44
C ASP A 7 -15.80 -15.64 2.63
N LYS A 8 -14.71 -16.37 2.36
CA LYS A 8 -13.46 -16.05 3.06
C LYS A 8 -13.31 -14.56 2.86
N LYS A 9 -13.45 -13.77 3.92
CA LYS A 9 -13.25 -12.32 3.88
C LYS A 9 -11.80 -12.06 3.52
N GLU A 10 -11.48 -12.04 2.23
CA GLU A 10 -10.19 -11.61 1.73
C GLU A 10 -10.13 -10.11 2.00
N LYS A 11 -9.37 -9.75 3.05
CA LYS A 11 -9.09 -8.37 3.37
C LYS A 11 -8.24 -7.80 2.24
N SER A 12 -8.54 -6.61 1.77
CA SER A 12 -7.61 -5.85 0.93
C SER A 12 -6.56 -5.21 1.83
N VAL A 13 -5.30 -5.57 1.61
CA VAL A 13 -4.16 -5.06 2.37
C VAL A 13 -3.38 -4.11 1.48
N TYR A 14 -3.06 -2.93 2.03
CA TYR A 14 -2.28 -1.93 1.34
C TYR A 14 -1.07 -1.55 2.18
N LEU A 15 0.05 -1.37 1.49
CA LEU A 15 1.20 -0.67 2.02
C LEU A 15 1.04 0.82 1.67
N TYR A 16 0.73 1.63 2.68
CA TYR A 16 0.70 3.08 2.54
C TYR A 16 2.11 3.62 2.69
N VAL A 17 2.56 4.38 1.69
CA VAL A 17 3.87 4.99 1.62
C VAL A 17 3.69 6.50 1.66
N CYS A 18 4.43 7.20 2.53
CA CYS A 18 4.46 8.65 2.55
C CYS A 18 5.81 9.18 3.00
N GLY A 19 6.16 10.40 2.61
CA GLY A 19 7.40 11.01 3.09
C GLY A 19 7.73 12.33 2.40
N SER A 20 9.01 12.47 2.09
CA SER A 20 9.60 13.55 1.28
C SER A 20 8.93 13.72 -0.09
N ASP A 21 9.33 14.74 -0.84
CA ASP A 21 8.70 15.18 -2.09
C ASP A 21 8.72 14.12 -3.23
N TYR A 22 9.44 13.01 -3.07
CA TYR A 22 9.46 11.87 -4.01
C TYR A 22 9.39 10.50 -3.33
N ALA A 23 9.07 10.44 -2.04
CA ALA A 23 9.18 9.22 -1.23
C ALA A 23 8.47 8.00 -1.84
N ALA A 24 7.27 8.17 -2.42
CA ALA A 24 6.53 7.04 -3.01
C ALA A 24 7.16 6.56 -4.33
N ILE A 25 7.66 7.48 -5.16
CA ILE A 25 8.38 7.14 -6.39
C ILE A 25 9.72 6.48 -6.07
N GLU A 26 10.46 6.99 -5.10
CA GLU A 26 11.73 6.39 -4.70
C GLU A 26 11.54 5.00 -4.08
N PHE A 27 10.52 4.86 -3.22
CA PHE A 27 10.19 3.58 -2.63
C PHE A 27 9.92 2.51 -3.72
N THR A 28 9.04 2.82 -4.68
CA THR A 28 8.68 1.88 -5.76
C THR A 28 9.81 1.60 -6.74
N ARG A 29 10.84 2.47 -6.82
CA ARG A 29 12.05 2.24 -7.61
C ARG A 29 13.06 1.34 -6.90
N ASN A 30 13.18 1.48 -5.58
CA ASN A 30 14.26 0.86 -4.80
C ASN A 30 13.83 -0.42 -4.07
N TYR A 31 12.53 -0.60 -3.83
CA TYR A 31 11.99 -1.69 -3.03
C TYR A 31 10.84 -2.41 -3.74
N ASN A 32 10.69 -3.69 -3.44
CA ASN A 32 9.49 -4.45 -3.79
C ASN A 32 8.45 -4.30 -2.66
N PRO A 33 7.29 -3.67 -2.90
CA PRO A 33 6.27 -3.44 -1.87
C PRO A 33 5.78 -4.74 -1.20
N GLN A 34 5.71 -5.85 -1.95
CA GLN A 34 5.27 -7.14 -1.42
C GLN A 34 6.29 -7.72 -0.44
N GLU A 35 7.59 -7.69 -0.79
CA GLU A 35 8.66 -8.21 0.07
C GLU A 35 8.78 -7.38 1.36
N VAL A 36 8.67 -6.06 1.26
CA VAL A 36 8.68 -5.18 2.43
C VAL A 36 7.48 -5.44 3.33
N TYR A 37 6.28 -5.61 2.76
CA TYR A 37 5.09 -5.98 3.51
C TYR A 37 5.25 -7.34 4.23
N GLU A 38 5.78 -8.35 3.53
CA GLU A 38 6.02 -9.68 4.10
C GLU A 38 7.00 -9.60 5.28
N GLU A 39 8.10 -8.86 5.12
CA GLU A 39 9.09 -8.68 6.17
C GLU A 39 8.51 -7.94 7.40
N MET A 40 7.79 -6.84 7.18
CA MET A 40 7.09 -6.12 8.25
C MET A 40 6.10 -7.03 8.98
N SER A 41 5.34 -7.84 8.24
CA SER A 41 4.36 -8.78 8.81
C SER A 41 5.03 -9.86 9.65
N ILE A 42 6.16 -10.42 9.18
CA ILE A 42 6.95 -11.40 9.93
C ILE A 42 7.49 -10.81 11.23
N ASN A 43 7.92 -9.55 11.20
CA ASN A 43 8.44 -8.84 12.37
C ASN A 43 7.33 -8.30 13.31
N GLY A 44 6.06 -8.43 12.93
CA GLY A 44 4.94 -7.86 13.69
C GLY A 44 4.88 -6.32 13.64
N GLU A 45 5.49 -5.71 12.63
CA GLU A 45 5.53 -4.27 12.40
C GLU A 45 4.30 -3.82 11.61
N SER A 46 3.58 -2.82 12.12
CA SER A 46 2.53 -2.12 11.34
C SER A 46 2.99 -0.77 10.78
N LEU A 47 4.15 -0.30 11.22
CA LEU A 47 4.79 0.96 10.86
C LEU A 47 6.30 0.72 10.73
N ARG A 48 6.90 1.24 9.66
CA ARG A 48 8.35 1.26 9.45
C ARG A 48 8.77 2.61 8.89
N VAL A 49 9.95 3.08 9.28
CA VAL A 49 10.57 4.29 8.75
C VAL A 49 11.90 3.90 8.11
N ILE A 50 12.13 4.38 6.89
CA ILE A 50 13.41 4.31 6.18
C ILE A 50 13.95 5.74 6.15
N ASP A 51 15.12 5.95 6.74
CA ASP A 51 15.73 7.28 6.94
C ASP A 51 17.24 7.20 6.65
N GLU A 52 17.60 6.70 5.46
CA GLU A 52 18.99 6.59 5.02
C GLU A 52 19.40 7.78 4.13
N ASP A 53 18.61 8.08 3.09
CA ASP A 53 18.85 9.20 2.16
C ASP A 53 17.63 10.13 2.04
N GLU A 54 16.43 9.57 2.01
CA GLU A 54 15.15 10.30 2.10
C GLU A 54 14.25 9.68 3.16
N TYR A 55 13.48 10.53 3.85
CA TYR A 55 12.50 10.06 4.82
C TYR A 55 11.31 9.40 4.10
N ILE A 56 11.13 8.10 4.33
CA ILE A 56 10.00 7.30 3.86
C ILE A 56 9.36 6.59 5.06
N GLU A 57 8.08 6.82 5.27
CA GLU A 57 7.25 6.15 6.26
C GLU A 57 6.30 5.17 5.57
N LEU A 58 6.24 3.96 6.12
CA LEU A 58 5.46 2.85 5.61
C LEU A 58 4.45 2.40 6.66
N ARG A 59 3.20 2.18 6.27
CA ARG A 59 2.14 1.67 7.14
C ARG A 59 1.38 0.54 6.48
N ILE A 60 1.15 -0.55 7.21
CA ILE A 60 0.22 -1.60 6.78
C ILE A 60 -1.19 -1.14 7.11
N VAL A 61 -2.04 -1.07 6.09
CA VAL A 61 -3.44 -0.67 6.22
C VAL A 61 -4.34 -1.78 5.69
N GLU A 62 -5.24 -2.26 6.54
CA GLU A 62 -6.19 -3.31 6.18
C GLU A 62 -7.60 -2.74 6.03
N PHE A 63 -8.23 -3.08 4.91
CA PHE A 63 -9.65 -2.83 4.69
C PHE A 63 -10.41 -4.15 4.67
N LYS A 64 -11.74 -4.08 4.52
CA LYS A 64 -12.55 -5.26 4.22
C LYS A 64 -12.29 -5.68 2.78
N GLN A 65 -13.20 -5.42 1.86
CA GLN A 65 -12.96 -5.62 0.44
C GLN A 65 -12.99 -4.26 -0.23
N VAL A 66 -11.93 -3.96 -0.97
CA VAL A 66 -11.81 -2.76 -1.80
C VAL A 66 -11.60 -3.24 -3.24
N ASP A 67 -12.35 -2.67 -4.17
CA ASP A 67 -12.17 -2.93 -5.59
C ASP A 67 -10.90 -2.21 -6.07
N SER A 68 -9.91 -2.96 -6.54
CA SER A 68 -8.66 -2.40 -7.06
C SER A 68 -8.90 -1.46 -8.23
N THR A 69 -9.90 -1.73 -9.08
CA THR A 69 -10.29 -0.86 -10.20
C THR A 69 -10.78 0.50 -9.70
N PHE A 70 -11.47 0.53 -8.55
CA PHE A 70 -11.92 1.77 -7.95
C PHE A 70 -10.76 2.58 -7.38
N VAL A 71 -9.76 1.91 -6.79
CA VAL A 71 -8.55 2.57 -6.29
C VAL A 71 -7.74 3.17 -7.42
N ASP A 72 -7.51 2.42 -8.49
CA ASP A 72 -6.82 2.91 -9.69
C ASP A 72 -7.55 4.11 -10.29
N TRP A 73 -8.89 4.03 -10.38
CA TRP A 73 -9.70 5.14 -10.86
C TRP A 73 -9.56 6.40 -9.98
N ILE A 74 -9.53 6.26 -8.64
CA ILE A 74 -9.29 7.39 -7.73
C ILE A 74 -7.93 8.02 -8.03
N LYS A 75 -6.87 7.22 -8.11
CA LYS A 75 -5.51 7.73 -8.37
C LYS A 75 -5.44 8.49 -9.68
N ASP A 76 -6.07 7.95 -10.72
CA ASP A 76 -6.02 8.52 -12.07
C ASP A 76 -6.87 9.78 -12.24
N ASN A 77 -7.94 9.94 -11.46
CA ASN A 77 -8.94 10.99 -11.69
C ASN A 77 -9.03 12.04 -10.57
N LEU A 78 -8.64 11.71 -9.35
CA LEU A 78 -8.82 12.56 -8.17
C LEU A 78 -7.49 12.97 -7.51
N CYS A 79 -6.38 12.32 -7.85
CA CYS A 79 -5.06 12.67 -7.34
C CYS A 79 -4.23 13.34 -8.43
N ASP A 80 -3.44 14.34 -8.05
CA ASP A 80 -2.43 14.91 -8.94
C ASP A 80 -1.06 14.24 -8.77
N TYR A 81 -0.16 14.50 -9.71
CA TYR A 81 1.19 13.95 -9.69
C TYR A 81 1.97 14.37 -8.43
N ASP A 82 1.77 15.60 -7.94
CA ASP A 82 2.48 16.11 -6.77
C ASP A 82 2.07 15.38 -5.48
N GLN A 83 0.83 14.92 -5.38
CA GLN A 83 0.37 14.05 -4.32
C GLN A 83 0.95 12.64 -4.46
N LEU A 84 0.85 12.06 -5.66
CA LEU A 84 1.25 10.67 -5.90
C LEU A 84 2.76 10.45 -5.85
N LYS A 85 3.57 11.47 -6.13
CA LYS A 85 5.04 11.38 -6.03
C LYS A 85 5.53 11.21 -4.58
N ALA A 86 4.84 11.86 -3.64
CA ALA A 86 5.22 11.88 -2.22
C ALA A 86 4.47 10.84 -1.40
N ARG A 87 3.30 10.39 -1.86
CA ARG A 87 2.40 9.50 -1.13
C ARG A 87 1.67 8.54 -2.06
N ASP A 88 1.61 7.27 -1.70
CA ASP A 88 0.82 6.29 -2.45
C ASP A 88 0.29 5.15 -1.56
N ILE A 89 -0.75 4.46 -2.02
CA ILE A 89 -1.23 3.21 -1.46
C ILE A 89 -0.99 2.07 -2.44
N ILE A 90 -0.23 1.05 -2.04
CA ILE A 90 0.13 -0.05 -2.92
C ILE A 90 -0.55 -1.31 -2.40
N GLU A 91 -1.40 -1.93 -3.23
CA GLU A 91 -2.04 -3.20 -2.85
C GLU A 91 -1.00 -4.31 -2.75
N VAL A 92 -1.08 -5.10 -1.67
CA VAL A 92 -0.20 -6.24 -1.40
C VAL A 92 -1.05 -7.46 -1.06
N LYS A 93 -0.51 -8.64 -1.36
CA LYS A 93 -1.18 -9.91 -1.07
C LYS A 93 -0.94 -10.31 0.37
N GLN A 94 -2.01 -10.59 1.09
CA GLN A 94 -1.96 -11.07 2.47
C GLN A 94 -1.07 -12.32 2.60
N VAL A 95 -0.21 -12.34 3.63
CA VAL A 95 0.64 -13.49 4.02
C VAL A 95 -0.09 -14.45 4.96
#